data_AF-A0A0G1N022-F1
#
_entry.id   AF-A0A0G1N022-F1
#
_cell.length_a   1.000
_cell.length_b   1.000
_cell.length_c   1.000
_cell.angle_alpha   90.00
_cell.angle_beta   90.00
_cell.angle_gamma   90.00
#
_symmetry.space_group_name_H-M   'P 1'
#
loop_
_entity.id
_entity.type
_entity.pdbx_description
1 polymer ?
#
loop_
_entity_poly.entity_id
_entity_poly.type
_entity_poly.pdbx_seq_one_letter_code
_entity_poly.pdbx_strand_id
1 'polypeptide(L)'
;MKPRPKFIQCSCIEGNRIDLRRARAVIKHRPDIIIFELPKGNRGAGPIFNRYSCSNKPIKEVNKIIKENRIAAKKFPYVASDIAVWKNIEKLWKQGINTQIYNVDSPAKIRREGFHLFKKPISSGYPAVRRDWLFWVYLYLRESCMAKNIKTILDSYHTKKDPIVLIFLESIHWNHVKFLLTNPSKEKILTYYFRRFKNLRADKNVENQIKARSSILNRYWKRIQKFY
;
A
#
# COMPACT_ATOMS: atom_id res chain seq x y z
N MET A 1 11.50 13.12 -18.83
CA MET A 1 11.12 14.17 -17.85
C MET A 1 10.76 13.49 -16.53
N LYS A 2 11.34 13.93 -15.39
CA LYS A 2 11.04 13.35 -14.07
C LYS A 2 9.73 13.93 -13.51
N PRO A 3 8.74 13.11 -13.10
CA PRO A 3 7.48 13.63 -12.62
C PRO A 3 7.60 14.27 -11.22
N ARG A 4 6.79 15.30 -10.96
CA ARG A 4 6.62 15.93 -9.63
C ARG A 4 5.17 15.71 -9.17
N PRO A 5 4.86 14.52 -8.62
CA PRO A 5 3.49 14.14 -8.32
C PRO A 5 2.88 14.99 -7.20
N LYS A 6 1.59 15.31 -7.35
CA LYS A 6 0.76 15.83 -6.25
C LYS A 6 0.04 14.65 -5.59
N PHE A 7 0.54 14.22 -4.44
CA PHE A 7 -0.09 13.16 -3.65
C PHE A 7 -1.30 13.68 -2.87
N ILE A 8 -2.40 12.95 -2.94
CA ILE A 8 -3.60 13.18 -2.14
C ILE A 8 -3.95 11.87 -1.46
N GLN A 9 -3.80 11.80 -0.13
CA GLN A 9 -4.14 10.60 0.62
C GLN A 9 -5.59 10.60 1.07
N CYS A 10 -6.24 9.45 0.91
CA CYS A 10 -7.60 9.21 1.37
C CYS A 10 -7.66 7.84 2.07
N SER A 11 -7.60 7.84 3.40
CA SER A 11 -7.82 6.62 4.20
C SER A 11 -9.29 6.20 4.14
N CYS A 12 -9.55 4.91 4.14
CA CYS A 12 -10.85 4.38 4.55
C CYS A 12 -10.91 4.36 6.09
N ILE A 13 -12.08 4.56 6.67
CA ILE A 13 -12.40 4.12 8.03
C ILE A 13 -13.05 2.75 7.91
N GLU A 14 -12.36 1.73 8.37
CA GLU A 14 -12.96 0.40 8.51
C GLU A 14 -14.01 0.43 9.63
N GLY A 15 -15.23 0.00 9.32
CA GLY A 15 -16.34 0.00 10.27
C GLY A 15 -17.63 -0.50 9.63
N ASN A 16 -18.72 -0.36 10.38
CA ASN A 16 -20.05 -0.87 9.97
C ASN A 16 -20.76 0.05 8.97
N ARG A 17 -20.18 1.22 8.65
CA ARG A 17 -20.75 2.21 7.73
C ARG A 17 -19.94 2.29 6.45
N ILE A 18 -20.61 2.61 5.36
CA ILE A 18 -19.98 2.83 4.06
C ILE A 18 -19.21 4.15 4.08
N ASP A 19 -17.89 4.11 3.89
CA ASP A 19 -17.04 5.30 3.78
C ASP A 19 -16.78 5.68 2.32
N LEU A 20 -17.47 6.72 1.84
CA LEU A 20 -17.38 7.15 0.44
C LEU A 20 -16.26 8.16 0.16
N ARG A 21 -15.37 8.48 1.13
CA ARG A 21 -14.33 9.50 0.94
C ARG A 21 -13.41 9.19 -0.24
N ARG A 22 -12.93 7.94 -0.35
CA ARG A 22 -12.12 7.48 -1.50
C ARG A 22 -12.87 7.64 -2.82
N ALA A 23 -14.13 7.21 -2.87
CA ALA A 23 -14.96 7.32 -4.07
C ALA A 23 -15.17 8.78 -4.50
N ARG A 24 -15.46 9.68 -3.55
CA ARG A 24 -15.61 11.13 -3.81
C ARG A 24 -14.29 11.75 -4.29
N ALA A 25 -13.16 11.33 -3.74
CA ALA A 25 -11.84 11.82 -4.14
C ALA A 25 -11.52 11.50 -5.62
N VAL A 26 -11.94 10.33 -6.13
CA VAL A 26 -11.78 9.98 -7.56
C VAL A 26 -12.41 11.02 -8.47
N ILE A 27 -13.69 11.38 -8.22
CA ILE A 27 -14.39 12.36 -9.06
C ILE A 27 -13.89 13.78 -8.83
N LYS A 28 -13.64 14.16 -7.57
CA LYS A 28 -13.18 15.50 -7.21
C LYS A 28 -11.84 15.84 -7.84
N HIS A 29 -10.89 14.90 -7.82
CA HIS A 29 -9.51 15.17 -8.22
C HIS A 29 -9.16 14.68 -9.62
N ARG A 30 -10.01 13.84 -10.24
CA ARG A 30 -9.83 13.31 -11.60
C ARG A 30 -8.39 12.82 -11.82
N PRO A 31 -7.90 11.90 -10.97
CA PRO A 31 -6.47 11.62 -10.86
C PRO A 31 -5.89 10.93 -12.08
N ASP A 32 -4.60 11.13 -12.30
CA ASP A 32 -3.83 10.39 -13.29
C ASP A 32 -3.48 8.99 -12.80
N ILE A 33 -3.24 8.83 -11.50
CA ILE A 33 -2.82 7.58 -10.87
C ILE A 33 -3.61 7.37 -9.58
N ILE A 34 -4.09 6.14 -9.36
CA ILE A 34 -4.63 5.68 -8.08
C ILE A 34 -3.78 4.51 -7.58
N ILE A 35 -3.31 4.61 -6.35
CA ILE A 35 -2.51 3.59 -5.68
C ILE A 35 -3.34 2.93 -4.58
N PHE A 36 -3.56 1.62 -4.69
CA PHE A 36 -4.26 0.79 -3.73
C PHE A 36 -3.29 0.01 -2.83
N GLU A 37 -3.69 -0.15 -1.57
CA GLU A 37 -3.05 -1.04 -0.61
C GLU A 37 -3.44 -2.51 -0.84
N LEU A 38 -3.12 -3.01 -2.02
CA LEU A 38 -3.36 -4.39 -2.43
C LEU A 38 -2.04 -5.04 -2.87
N PRO A 39 -1.90 -6.37 -2.73
CA PRO A 39 -0.68 -7.06 -3.12
C PRO A 39 -0.44 -6.90 -4.62
N LYS A 40 0.83 -6.69 -4.95
CA LYS A 40 1.31 -6.75 -6.34
C LYS A 40 1.03 -8.15 -6.89
N GLY A 41 0.23 -8.25 -7.94
CA GLY A 41 -0.04 -9.53 -8.61
C GLY A 41 1.20 -10.07 -9.31
N ASN A 42 1.14 -11.32 -9.79
CA ASN A 42 2.26 -12.00 -10.45
C ASN A 42 2.77 -11.29 -11.73
N ARG A 43 1.98 -10.39 -12.32
CA ARG A 43 2.29 -9.69 -13.60
C ARG A 43 2.80 -8.25 -13.43
N GLY A 44 3.17 -7.82 -12.22
CA GLY A 44 3.68 -6.47 -11.94
C GLY A 44 2.72 -5.61 -11.11
N ALA A 45 3.07 -4.32 -10.96
CA ALA A 45 2.36 -3.37 -10.09
C ALA A 45 1.07 -2.83 -10.72
N GLY A 46 0.97 -2.89 -12.04
CA GLY A 46 -0.21 -2.47 -12.79
C GLY A 46 -1.21 -3.62 -12.93
N PRO A 47 -2.49 -3.44 -12.56
CA PRO A 47 -3.56 -4.29 -13.04
C PRO A 47 -3.67 -4.18 -14.57
N ILE A 48 -4.39 -5.13 -15.17
CA ILE A 48 -4.58 -5.26 -16.63
C ILE A 48 -4.99 -3.95 -17.32
N PHE A 49 -5.71 -3.06 -16.60
CA PHE A 49 -6.28 -1.81 -17.09
C PHE A 49 -5.25 -0.80 -17.64
N ASN A 50 -4.02 -0.76 -17.12
CA ASN A 50 -3.06 0.30 -17.49
C ASN A 50 -2.51 0.18 -18.90
N ARG A 51 -2.69 -0.98 -19.55
CA ARG A 51 -2.21 -1.26 -20.92
C ARG A 51 -3.16 -0.74 -22.01
N TYR A 52 -4.37 -0.35 -21.63
CA TYR A 52 -5.43 0.04 -22.55
C TYR A 52 -5.65 1.55 -22.52
N SER A 53 -5.99 2.12 -23.67
CA SER A 53 -6.57 3.47 -23.76
C SER A 53 -7.92 3.54 -23.05
N CYS A 54 -8.45 4.75 -22.83
CA CYS A 54 -9.76 4.97 -22.22
C CYS A 54 -10.89 4.21 -22.92
N SER A 55 -10.92 4.25 -24.25
CA SER A 55 -11.96 3.61 -25.07
C SER A 55 -11.89 2.08 -25.04
N ASN A 56 -10.72 1.51 -24.79
CA ASN A 56 -10.47 0.07 -24.88
C ASN A 56 -10.30 -0.60 -23.50
N LYS A 57 -10.69 0.07 -22.40
CA LYS A 57 -10.57 -0.53 -21.07
C LYS A 57 -11.38 -1.83 -20.98
N PRO A 58 -10.86 -2.89 -20.36
CA PRO A 58 -11.58 -4.16 -20.22
C PRO A 58 -12.69 -4.04 -19.16
N ILE A 59 -13.83 -3.44 -19.53
CA ILE A 59 -14.98 -3.19 -18.62
C ILE A 59 -15.51 -4.48 -17.98
N LYS A 60 -15.42 -5.62 -18.68
CA LYS A 60 -15.79 -6.94 -18.12
C LYS A 60 -15.01 -7.27 -16.83
N GLU A 61 -13.73 -6.89 -16.75
CA GLU A 61 -12.92 -7.09 -15.54
C GLU A 61 -13.35 -6.16 -14.40
N VAL A 62 -13.75 -4.91 -14.70
CA VAL A 62 -14.33 -4.00 -13.69
C VAL A 62 -15.63 -4.60 -13.13
N ASN A 63 -16.50 -5.10 -14.01
CA ASN A 63 -17.76 -5.72 -13.60
C ASN A 63 -17.54 -6.96 -12.72
N LYS A 64 -16.50 -7.76 -13.02
CA LYS A 64 -16.09 -8.88 -12.18
C LYS A 64 -15.66 -8.42 -10.79
N ILE A 65 -14.78 -7.41 -10.70
CA ILE A 65 -14.36 -6.83 -9.41
C ILE A 65 -15.56 -6.30 -8.62
N ILE A 66 -16.47 -5.57 -9.28
CA ILE A 66 -17.70 -5.07 -8.64
C ILE A 66 -18.57 -6.22 -8.11
N LYS A 67 -18.72 -7.31 -8.88
CA LYS A 67 -19.48 -8.49 -8.46
C LYS A 67 -18.85 -9.16 -7.23
N GLU A 68 -17.53 -9.35 -7.24
CA GLU A 68 -16.79 -9.91 -6.11
C GLU A 68 -16.91 -9.03 -4.86
N ASN A 69 -16.78 -7.71 -5.01
CA ASN A 69 -16.95 -6.75 -3.92
C ASN A 69 -18.37 -6.73 -3.36
N ARG A 70 -19.41 -6.93 -4.20
CA ARG A 70 -20.80 -7.05 -3.71
C ARG A 70 -20.99 -8.28 -2.81
N ILE A 71 -20.34 -9.39 -3.14
CA ILE A 71 -20.39 -10.61 -2.33
C ILE A 71 -19.67 -10.36 -1.00
N ALA A 72 -18.45 -9.80 -1.05
CA ALA A 72 -17.67 -9.50 0.14
C ALA A 72 -18.34 -8.45 1.05
N ALA A 73 -19.04 -7.47 0.47
CA ALA A 73 -19.74 -6.42 1.21
C ALA A 73 -20.86 -6.95 2.13
N LYS A 74 -21.41 -8.15 1.86
CA LYS A 74 -22.37 -8.81 2.76
C LYS A 74 -21.77 -9.13 4.12
N LYS A 75 -20.46 -9.42 4.16
CA LYS A 75 -19.72 -9.73 5.40
C LYS A 75 -18.93 -8.53 5.92
N PHE A 76 -18.48 -7.67 5.01
CA PHE A 76 -17.59 -6.54 5.30
C PHE A 76 -18.16 -5.26 4.70
N PRO A 77 -19.07 -4.54 5.40
CA PRO A 77 -19.79 -3.40 4.84
C PRO A 77 -18.91 -2.31 4.24
N TYR A 78 -17.70 -2.11 4.77
CA TYR A 78 -16.72 -1.16 4.23
C TYR A 78 -16.31 -1.49 2.80
N VAL A 79 -16.36 -2.75 2.34
CA VAL A 79 -16.05 -3.13 0.94
C VAL A 79 -17.04 -2.52 -0.06
N ALA A 80 -18.24 -2.14 0.40
CA ALA A 80 -19.20 -1.44 -0.45
C ALA A 80 -18.66 -0.08 -0.96
N SER A 81 -17.71 0.56 -0.25
CA SER A 81 -17.07 1.77 -0.74
C SER A 81 -16.23 1.53 -1.98
N ASP A 82 -15.61 0.35 -2.10
CA ASP A 82 -14.75 0.01 -3.24
C ASP A 82 -15.58 -0.14 -4.52
N ILE A 83 -16.83 -0.58 -4.42
CA ILE A 83 -17.76 -0.59 -5.56
C ILE A 83 -17.94 0.84 -6.11
N ALA A 84 -18.13 1.83 -5.24
CA ALA A 84 -18.29 3.22 -5.64
C ALA A 84 -16.99 3.78 -6.24
N VAL A 85 -15.82 3.40 -5.71
CA VAL A 85 -14.51 3.76 -6.28
C VAL A 85 -14.40 3.24 -7.72
N TRP A 86 -14.67 1.95 -7.96
CA TRP A 86 -14.57 1.35 -9.30
C TRP A 86 -15.55 1.96 -10.30
N LYS A 87 -16.80 2.21 -9.88
CA LYS A 87 -17.79 2.93 -10.71
C LYS A 87 -17.30 4.32 -11.10
N ASN A 88 -16.68 5.05 -10.17
CA ASN A 88 -16.16 6.39 -10.45
C ASN A 88 -14.94 6.35 -11.38
N ILE A 89 -14.07 5.35 -11.24
CA ILE A 89 -12.95 5.15 -12.17
C ILE A 89 -13.47 4.87 -13.59
N GLU A 90 -14.45 3.98 -13.73
CA GLU A 90 -15.09 3.69 -15.01
C GLU A 90 -15.72 4.95 -15.63
N LYS A 91 -16.38 5.77 -14.81
CA LYS A 91 -16.93 7.06 -15.23
C LYS A 91 -15.84 7.99 -15.79
N LEU A 92 -14.67 8.06 -15.14
CA LEU A 92 -13.55 8.87 -15.64
C LEU A 92 -13.03 8.35 -16.99
N TRP A 93 -12.91 7.03 -17.16
CA TRP A 93 -12.50 6.44 -18.44
C TRP A 93 -13.50 6.75 -19.57
N LYS A 94 -14.81 6.68 -19.29
CA LYS A 94 -15.86 7.09 -20.25
C LYS A 94 -15.78 8.56 -20.65
N GLN A 95 -15.23 9.41 -19.78
CA GLN A 95 -15.00 10.84 -20.03
C GLN A 95 -13.63 11.11 -20.71
N GLY A 96 -12.92 10.07 -21.16
CA GLY A 96 -11.62 10.21 -21.82
C GLY A 96 -10.44 10.42 -20.87
N ILE A 97 -10.63 10.35 -19.55
CA ILE A 97 -9.55 10.54 -18.58
C ILE A 97 -8.89 9.21 -18.29
N ASN A 98 -7.63 9.04 -18.68
CA ASN A 98 -6.91 7.77 -18.53
C ASN A 98 -6.31 7.58 -17.13
N THR A 99 -7.16 7.43 -16.11
CA THR A 99 -6.69 7.11 -14.75
C THR A 99 -6.03 5.72 -14.72
N GLN A 100 -4.75 5.67 -14.38
CA GLN A 100 -4.00 4.44 -14.16
C GLN A 100 -4.17 3.96 -12.72
N ILE A 101 -4.14 2.65 -12.52
CA ILE A 101 -4.38 2.01 -11.22
C ILE A 101 -3.15 1.20 -10.84
N TYR A 102 -2.73 1.18 -9.57
CA TYR A 102 -1.61 0.34 -9.15
C TYR A 102 -1.83 -0.27 -7.78
N ASN A 103 -1.32 -1.48 -7.60
CA ASN A 103 -1.28 -2.20 -6.33
C ASN A 103 0.16 -2.21 -5.82
N VAL A 104 0.38 -1.72 -4.60
CA VAL A 104 1.75 -1.47 -4.09
C VAL A 104 2.15 -2.26 -2.86
N ASP A 105 1.25 -3.03 -2.25
CA ASP A 105 1.53 -3.77 -1.03
C ASP A 105 2.66 -4.80 -1.22
N SER A 106 3.24 -5.21 -0.09
CA SER A 106 4.28 -6.22 0.02
C SER A 106 3.85 -7.60 -0.51
N PRO A 107 4.82 -8.47 -0.83
CA PRO A 107 4.54 -9.83 -1.23
C PRO A 107 3.66 -10.57 -0.23
N ALA A 108 2.75 -11.43 -0.72
CA ALA A 108 1.80 -12.17 0.11
C ALA A 108 2.46 -13.01 1.22
N LYS A 109 3.73 -13.41 1.08
CA LYS A 109 4.49 -14.11 2.13
C LYS A 109 4.77 -13.22 3.34
N ILE A 110 5.17 -11.95 3.14
CA ILE A 110 5.40 -11.00 4.24
C ILE A 110 4.08 -10.74 4.97
N ARG A 111 3.00 -10.47 4.22
CA ARG A 111 1.69 -10.20 4.84
C ARG A 111 1.17 -11.36 5.67
N ARG A 112 1.22 -12.58 5.14
CA ARG A 112 0.79 -13.79 5.86
C ARG A 112 1.59 -13.99 7.15
N GLU A 113 2.89 -13.75 7.09
CA GLU A 113 3.76 -13.82 8.26
C GLU A 113 3.37 -12.81 9.33
N GLY A 114 3.12 -11.55 8.93
CA GLY A 114 2.64 -10.52 9.86
C GLY A 114 1.30 -10.88 10.50
N PHE A 115 0.33 -11.36 9.71
CA PHE A 115 -0.95 -11.83 10.25
C PHE A 115 -0.79 -13.00 11.22
N HIS A 116 0.14 -13.92 10.96
CA HIS A 116 0.40 -15.05 11.84
C HIS A 116 1.04 -14.62 13.17
N LEU A 117 2.16 -13.90 13.10
CA LEU A 117 2.93 -13.47 14.27
C LEU A 117 2.13 -12.52 15.18
N PHE A 118 1.28 -11.69 14.58
CA PHE A 118 0.59 -10.62 15.30
C PHE A 118 -0.92 -10.84 15.40
N LYS A 119 -1.45 -12.02 15.08
CA LYS A 119 -2.90 -12.33 15.12
C LYS A 119 -3.55 -11.91 16.44
N LYS A 120 -3.01 -12.40 17.56
CA LYS A 120 -3.54 -12.16 18.91
C LYS A 120 -3.37 -10.69 19.33
N PRO A 121 -2.19 -10.05 19.21
CA PRO A 121 -2.04 -8.63 19.45
C PRO A 121 -2.94 -7.73 18.58
N ILE A 122 -3.13 -8.05 17.31
CA ILE A 122 -4.00 -7.29 16.39
C ILE A 122 -5.46 -7.40 16.83
N SER A 123 -5.91 -8.58 17.27
CA SER A 123 -7.27 -8.75 17.81
C SER A 123 -7.51 -7.97 19.12
N SER A 124 -6.45 -7.65 19.86
CA SER A 124 -6.50 -6.78 21.05
C SER A 124 -6.30 -5.29 20.72
N GLY A 125 -6.19 -4.94 19.43
CA GLY A 125 -6.04 -3.58 18.92
C GLY A 125 -4.59 -3.15 18.64
N TYR A 126 -4.46 -2.15 17.77
CA TYR A 126 -3.17 -1.58 17.33
C TYR A 126 -2.21 -1.16 18.46
N PRO A 127 -2.65 -0.67 19.65
CA PRO A 127 -1.73 -0.35 20.73
C PRO A 127 -0.93 -1.56 21.26
N ALA A 128 -1.53 -2.75 21.29
CA ALA A 128 -0.88 -3.95 21.81
C ALA A 128 0.26 -4.41 20.91
N VAL A 129 0.03 -4.45 19.59
CA VAL A 129 1.05 -4.89 18.63
C VAL A 129 2.22 -3.91 18.51
N ARG A 130 1.97 -2.60 18.70
CA ARG A 130 3.00 -1.55 18.63
C ARG A 130 4.04 -1.61 19.74
N ARG A 131 3.84 -2.42 20.79
CA ARG A 131 4.83 -2.66 21.85
C ARG A 131 5.89 -3.69 21.46
N ASP A 132 5.64 -4.51 20.44
CA ASP A 132 6.58 -5.51 19.96
C ASP A 132 7.49 -4.93 18.88
N TRP A 133 8.81 -4.91 19.11
CA TRP A 133 9.78 -4.39 18.14
C TRP A 133 9.78 -5.19 16.83
N LEU A 134 9.42 -6.49 16.84
CA LEU A 134 9.35 -7.29 15.62
C LEU A 134 8.18 -6.84 14.73
N PHE A 135 7.12 -6.29 15.31
CA PHE A 135 6.06 -5.65 14.53
C PHE A 135 6.61 -4.46 13.75
N TRP A 136 7.50 -3.67 14.34
CA TRP A 136 8.14 -2.54 13.65
C TRP A 136 9.11 -3.02 12.57
N VAL A 137 9.76 -4.17 12.73
CA VAL A 137 10.51 -4.82 11.65
C VAL A 137 9.57 -5.20 10.51
N TYR A 138 8.47 -5.89 10.79
CA TYR A 138 7.46 -6.25 9.79
C TYR A 138 6.94 -5.01 9.04
N LEU A 139 6.55 -3.97 9.79
CA LEU A 139 6.06 -2.69 9.27
C LEU A 139 7.13 -1.98 8.43
N TYR A 140 8.40 -2.04 8.84
CA TYR A 140 9.47 -1.48 8.03
C TYR A 140 9.62 -2.22 6.69
N LEU A 141 9.61 -3.55 6.71
CA LEU A 141 9.79 -4.39 5.51
C LEU A 141 8.64 -4.23 4.51
N ARG A 142 7.40 -4.23 5.00
CA ARG A 142 6.20 -4.08 4.17
C ARG A 142 6.16 -2.70 3.51
N GLU A 143 6.44 -1.65 4.26
CA GLU A 143 6.36 -0.26 3.76
C GLU A 143 7.54 0.09 2.87
N SER A 144 8.71 -0.51 3.09
CA SER A 144 9.83 -0.43 2.15
C SER A 144 9.48 -1.02 0.79
N CYS A 145 8.72 -2.12 0.76
CA CYS A 145 8.21 -2.68 -0.49
C CYS A 145 7.23 -1.73 -1.17
N MET A 146 6.29 -1.13 -0.41
CA MET A 146 5.35 -0.14 -0.92
C MET A 146 6.05 1.10 -1.48
N ALA A 147 6.98 1.69 -0.74
CA ALA A 147 7.74 2.86 -1.17
C ALA A 147 8.53 2.58 -2.44
N LYS A 148 9.21 1.42 -2.52
CA LYS A 148 9.91 0.98 -3.73
C LYS A 148 8.96 0.84 -4.92
N ASN A 149 7.80 0.21 -4.73
CA ASN A 149 6.81 0.05 -5.80
C ASN A 149 6.27 1.40 -6.28
N ILE A 150 5.94 2.32 -5.38
CA ILE A 150 5.49 3.68 -5.72
C ILE A 150 6.58 4.42 -6.50
N LYS A 151 7.84 4.35 -6.04
CA LYS A 151 8.97 4.95 -6.75
C LYS A 151 9.09 4.40 -8.17
N THR A 152 9.05 3.08 -8.35
CA THR A 152 9.08 2.45 -9.69
C THR A 152 7.93 2.92 -10.58
N ILE A 153 6.72 3.04 -10.04
CA ILE A 153 5.54 3.53 -10.79
C ILE A 153 5.80 4.96 -11.30
N LEU A 154 6.24 5.84 -10.40
CA LEU A 154 6.51 7.24 -10.73
C LEU A 154 7.68 7.38 -11.70
N ASP A 155 8.76 6.63 -11.51
CA ASP A 155 9.92 6.65 -12.40
C ASP A 155 9.56 6.19 -13.82
N SER A 156 8.59 5.27 -13.95
CA SER A 156 8.07 4.80 -15.26
C SER A 156 6.95 5.66 -15.85
N TYR A 157 6.45 6.65 -15.10
CA TYR A 157 5.33 7.48 -15.53
C TYR A 157 5.84 8.69 -16.33
N HIS A 158 5.49 8.73 -17.61
CA HIS A 158 5.97 9.76 -18.54
C HIS A 158 4.85 10.57 -19.20
N THR A 159 3.59 10.28 -18.88
CA THR A 159 2.43 10.91 -19.54
C THR A 159 2.25 12.39 -19.16
N LYS A 160 2.56 12.77 -17.91
CA LYS A 160 2.44 14.16 -17.41
C LYS A 160 3.57 14.51 -16.46
N LYS A 161 3.97 15.79 -16.45
CA LYS A 161 5.00 16.34 -15.56
C LYS A 161 4.58 16.32 -14.10
N ASP A 162 3.37 16.78 -13.82
CA ASP A 162 2.89 16.98 -12.44
C ASP A 162 1.61 16.15 -12.21
N PRO A 163 1.68 14.81 -12.19
CA PRO A 163 0.49 13.96 -12.10
C PRO A 163 -0.22 14.08 -10.75
N ILE A 164 -1.55 14.03 -10.77
CA ILE A 164 -2.36 13.89 -9.55
C ILE A 164 -2.41 12.41 -9.18
N VAL A 165 -1.92 12.08 -7.97
CA VAL A 165 -1.82 10.72 -7.49
C VAL A 165 -2.68 10.55 -6.24
N LEU A 166 -3.75 9.75 -6.32
CA LEU A 166 -4.50 9.34 -5.13
C LEU A 166 -3.82 8.17 -4.43
N ILE A 167 -3.66 8.29 -3.12
CA ILE A 167 -3.10 7.26 -2.25
C ILE A 167 -4.22 6.67 -1.40
N PHE A 168 -4.60 5.42 -1.67
CA PHE A 168 -5.58 4.64 -0.91
C PHE A 168 -4.89 3.62 0.00
N LEU A 169 -3.89 4.09 0.73
CA LEU A 169 -3.27 3.40 1.86
C LEU A 169 -3.92 3.88 3.17
N GLU A 170 -3.98 3.02 4.18
CA GLU A 170 -4.30 3.47 5.53
C GLU A 170 -3.32 4.55 5.99
N SER A 171 -3.77 5.42 6.90
CA SER A 171 -2.97 6.56 7.37
C SER A 171 -1.63 6.13 7.98
N ILE A 172 -1.61 5.01 8.73
CA ILE A 172 -0.38 4.46 9.29
C ILE A 172 0.60 4.09 8.17
N HIS A 173 0.18 3.27 7.20
CA HIS A 173 1.06 2.83 6.11
C HIS A 173 1.54 4.00 5.26
N TRP A 174 0.66 4.96 4.96
CA TRP A 174 1.05 6.13 4.18
C TRP A 174 2.10 7.00 4.88
N ASN A 175 1.98 7.24 6.19
CA ASN A 175 2.95 8.06 6.92
C ASN A 175 4.36 7.45 6.83
N HIS A 176 4.44 6.13 6.99
CA HIS A 176 5.69 5.38 6.87
C HIS A 176 6.24 5.38 5.44
N VAL A 177 5.39 5.13 4.44
CA VAL A 177 5.77 5.17 3.03
C VAL A 177 6.24 6.56 2.61
N LYS A 178 5.54 7.62 3.04
CA LYS A 178 5.91 9.01 2.77
C LYS A 178 7.29 9.34 3.33
N PHE A 179 7.58 8.90 4.56
CA PHE A 179 8.92 9.01 5.14
C PHE A 179 9.98 8.28 4.29
N LEU A 180 9.72 7.03 3.87
CA LEU A 180 10.66 6.27 3.06
C LEU A 180 10.87 6.86 1.65
N LEU A 181 9.85 7.50 1.08
CA LEU A 181 9.93 8.18 -0.21
C LEU A 181 10.83 9.43 -0.17
N THR A 182 11.15 9.98 1.01
CA THR A 182 12.15 11.06 1.13
C THR A 182 13.59 10.55 1.01
N ASN A 183 13.78 9.25 0.75
CA ASN A 183 15.08 8.59 0.68
C ASN A 183 15.95 8.83 1.94
N PRO A 184 15.45 8.53 3.15
CA PRO A 184 16.16 8.80 4.40
C PRO A 184 17.42 7.94 4.54
N SER A 185 18.43 8.46 5.26
CA SER A 185 19.62 7.68 5.61
C SER A 185 19.28 6.50 6.52
N LYS A 186 20.18 5.52 6.57
CA LYS A 186 20.05 4.34 7.45
C LYS A 186 19.81 4.74 8.92
N GLU A 187 20.56 5.71 9.41
CA GLU A 187 20.42 6.22 10.78
C GLU A 187 19.03 6.83 11.03
N LYS A 188 18.50 7.62 10.09
CA LYS A 188 17.15 8.18 10.17
C LYS A 188 16.09 7.07 10.17
N ILE A 189 16.27 6.01 9.38
CA ILE A 189 15.36 4.86 9.36
C ILE A 189 15.39 4.14 10.71
N LEU A 190 16.58 3.84 11.24
CA LEU A 190 16.72 3.17 12.52
C LEU A 190 16.09 3.99 13.65
N THR A 191 16.32 5.30 13.64
CA THR A 191 15.73 6.23 14.61
C THR A 191 14.20 6.25 14.49
N TYR A 192 13.65 6.37 13.27
CA TYR A 192 12.21 6.47 13.05
C TYR A 192 11.45 5.22 13.50
N TYR A 193 11.97 4.02 13.18
CA TYR A 193 11.30 2.77 13.50
C TYR A 193 11.62 2.25 14.91
N PHE A 194 12.86 2.40 15.37
CA PHE A 194 13.37 1.63 16.52
C PHE A 194 13.82 2.44 17.74
N ARG A 195 13.96 3.78 17.67
CA ARG A 195 14.43 4.61 18.80
C ARG A 195 13.66 4.37 20.11
N ARG A 196 12.38 4.02 20.05
CA ARG A 196 11.55 3.77 21.23
C ARG A 196 11.95 2.52 22.01
N PHE A 197 12.65 1.58 21.39
CA PHE A 197 13.01 0.29 21.97
C PHE A 197 14.37 0.38 22.63
N LYS A 198 14.40 0.81 23.88
CA LYS A 198 15.64 0.91 24.68
C LYS A 198 16.41 -0.42 24.77
N ASN A 199 15.70 -1.55 24.66
CA ASN A 199 16.27 -2.89 24.73
C ASN A 199 16.80 -3.40 23.36
N LEU A 200 16.56 -2.66 22.27
CA LEU A 200 17.02 -3.02 20.95
C LEU A 200 18.33 -2.26 20.66
N ARG A 201 19.46 -2.79 21.13
CA ARG A 201 20.76 -2.29 20.66
C ARG A 201 20.88 -2.66 19.18
N ALA A 202 21.23 -1.69 18.34
CA ALA A 202 21.43 -1.88 16.90
C ALA A 202 22.76 -2.63 16.63
N ASP A 203 22.95 -3.77 17.29
CA ASP A 203 24.11 -4.64 17.13
C ASP A 203 23.69 -5.97 16.46
N LYS A 204 24.68 -6.83 16.22
CA LYS A 204 24.57 -8.10 15.49
C LYS A 204 23.48 -9.05 16.03
N ASN A 205 22.85 -8.78 17.18
CA ASN A 205 21.79 -9.61 17.74
C ASN A 205 20.39 -9.40 17.12
N VAL A 206 20.10 -8.29 16.44
CA VAL A 206 18.76 -8.08 15.86
C VAL A 206 18.45 -9.11 14.77
N GLU A 207 19.42 -9.45 13.92
CA GLU A 207 19.24 -10.47 12.89
C GLU A 207 18.96 -11.85 13.50
N ASN A 208 19.73 -12.24 14.52
CA ASN A 208 19.53 -13.51 15.22
C ASN A 208 18.16 -13.57 15.90
N GLN A 209 17.73 -12.47 16.51
CA GLN A 209 16.41 -12.39 17.12
C GLN A 209 15.27 -12.42 16.10
N ILE A 210 15.42 -11.75 14.94
CA ILE A 210 14.45 -11.88 13.84
C ILE A 210 14.44 -13.31 13.34
N LYS A 211 15.61 -13.92 13.11
CA LYS A 211 15.73 -15.31 12.63
C LYS A 211 15.05 -16.30 13.57
N ALA A 212 15.24 -16.14 14.88
CA ALA A 212 14.64 -16.98 15.91
C ALA A 212 13.11 -16.88 15.93
N ARG A 213 12.55 -15.71 15.58
CA ARG A 213 11.10 -15.47 15.59
C ARG A 213 10.43 -15.66 14.23
N SER A 214 11.14 -15.44 13.12
CA SER A 214 10.63 -15.56 11.76
C SER A 214 11.76 -15.64 10.72
N SER A 215 11.91 -16.82 10.11
CA SER A 215 12.82 -17.02 8.98
C SER A 215 12.40 -16.22 7.73
N ILE A 216 11.10 -15.96 7.57
CA ILE A 216 10.55 -15.16 6.47
C ILE A 216 10.95 -13.70 6.63
N LEU A 217 10.68 -13.07 7.78
CA LEU A 217 11.06 -11.68 8.00
C LEU A 217 12.58 -11.51 7.92
N ASN A 218 13.36 -12.46 8.44
CA ASN A 218 14.82 -12.41 8.35
C ASN A 218 15.32 -12.41 6.90
N ARG A 219 14.73 -13.23 6.03
CA ARG A 219 15.08 -13.27 4.59
C ARG A 219 14.88 -11.92 3.91
N TYR A 220 13.78 -11.22 4.22
CA TYR A 220 13.51 -9.90 3.66
C TYR A 220 14.37 -8.82 4.30
N TRP A 221 14.62 -8.90 5.61
CA TRP A 221 15.54 -8.02 6.33
C TRP A 221 16.93 -8.02 5.71
N LYS A 222 17.53 -9.19 5.51
CA LYS A 222 18.82 -9.34 4.81
C LYS A 222 18.84 -8.71 3.42
N ARG A 223 17.75 -8.89 2.66
CA ARG A 223 17.65 -8.35 1.30
C ARG A 223 17.62 -6.83 1.30
N ILE A 224 16.88 -6.21 2.21
CA ILE A 224 16.79 -4.75 2.30
C ILE A 224 18.08 -4.16 2.88
N GLN A 225 18.75 -4.87 3.80
CA GLN A 225 20.05 -4.44 4.30
C GLN A 225 21.15 -4.40 3.22
N LYS A 226 21.05 -5.23 2.18
CA LYS A 226 21.98 -5.23 1.03
C LYS A 226 21.81 -4.04 0.07
N PHE A 227 20.75 -3.25 0.20
CA PHE A 227 20.54 -2.02 -0.60
C PHE A 227 21.01 -0.76 0.14
N TYR A 228 21.79 -0.93 1.21
CA TYR A 228 22.59 0.10 1.87
C TYR A 228 24.07 -0.14 1.61
#